data_AF-A0A2N1Q1E5-F1
#
_entry.id   AF-A0A2N1Q1E5-F1
#
_cell.length_a   1.000
_cell.length_b   1.000
_cell.length_c   1.000
_cell.angle_alpha   90.00
_cell.angle_beta   90.00
_cell.angle_gamma   90.00
#
_symmetry.space_group_name_H-M   'P 1'
#
loop_
_entity.id
_entity.type
_entity.pdbx_description
1 polymer ?
#
loop_
_entity_poly.entity_id
_entity_poly.type
_entity_poly.pdbx_seq_one_letter_code
_entity_poly.pdbx_strand_id
1 'polypeptide(L)' 'MKKIITIFGSTGNLMYKKLLPAINTLIKNNYLAKDTKIYLIARKDYSLT' A
#
# COMPACT_ATOMS: atom_id res chain seq x y z
N MET A 1 -16.21 10.21 1.91
CA MET A 1 -15.11 10.63 1.02
C MET A 1 -14.25 9.42 0.73
N LYS A 2 -14.07 9.05 -0.54
CA LYS A 2 -13.14 7.97 -0.94
C LYS A 2 -11.72 8.41 -0.60
N LYS A 3 -11.00 7.64 0.23
CA LYS A 3 -9.61 7.94 0.59
C LYS A 3 -8.67 7.22 -0.38
N ILE A 4 -7.65 7.94 -0.85
CA ILE A 4 -6.63 7.40 -1.74
C ILE A 4 -5.27 7.57 -1.07
N ILE A 5 -4.52 6.48 -0.99
CA ILE A 5 -3.14 6.46 -0.50
C ILE A 5 -2.23 6.13 -1.69
N THR A 6 -1.29 7.00 -2.01
CA THR A 6 -0.32 6.76 -3.08
C THR A 6 1.07 6.67 -2.48
N ILE A 7 1.77 5.56 -2.74
CA ILE A 7 3.09 5.28 -2.17
C ILE A 7 4.13 5.27 -3.29
N PHE A 8 5.03 6.24 -3.26
CA PHE A 8 6.18 6.34 -4.16
C PHE A 8 7.37 5.55 -3.61
N GLY A 9 8.13 4.89 -4.50
CA GLY A 9 9.23 4.03 -4.08
C GLY A 9 8.74 2.71 -3.46
N SER A 10 7.59 2.22 -3.92
CA SER A 10 6.93 1.01 -3.40
C SER A 10 7.76 -0.28 -3.51
N THR A 11 8.87 -0.27 -4.26
CA THR A 11 9.79 -1.41 -4.38
C THR A 11 10.97 -1.32 -3.40
N GLY A 12 11.01 -0.34 -2.51
CA GLY A 12 12.08 -0.16 -1.53
C GLY A 12 11.96 -1.08 -0.31
N ASN A 13 13.09 -1.33 0.37
CA ASN A 13 13.14 -2.16 1.58
C ASN A 13 12.18 -1.69 2.70
N LEU A 14 11.97 -0.37 2.84
CA LEU A 14 11.04 0.19 3.80
C LEU A 14 9.58 -0.22 3.53
N MET A 15 9.19 -0.31 2.25
CA MET A 15 7.83 -0.72 1.88
C MET A 15 7.55 -2.13 2.39
N TYR A 16 8.41 -3.09 2.05
CA TYR A 16 8.22 -4.49 2.43
C TYR A 16 8.34 -4.75 3.93
N LYS A 17 9.31 -4.10 4.61
CA LYS A 17 9.59 -4.37 6.03
C LYS A 17 8.71 -3.59 7.00
N LYS A 18 8.14 -2.46 6.61
CA LYS A 18 7.44 -1.55 7.53
C LYS A 18 6.05 -1.15 7.04
N LEU A 19 5.93 -0.57 5.83
CA LEU A 19 4.63 -0.06 5.38
C LEU A 19 3.64 -1.19 5.08
N LEU A 20 4.05 -2.21 4.32
CA LEU A 20 3.15 -3.31 3.95
C LEU A 20 2.60 -4.05 5.18
N PRO A 21 3.42 -4.42 6.20
CA PRO A 21 2.91 -4.97 7.44
C PRO A 21 1.97 -4.01 8.20
N ALA A 22 2.31 -2.72 8.26
CA ALA A 22 1.47 -1.73 8.95
C ALA A 22 0.11 -1.56 8.26
N ILE A 23 0.09 -1.46 6.92
CA ILE A 23 -1.13 -1.39 6.12
C ILE A 23 -1.97 -2.65 6.33
N ASN A 24 -1.36 -3.84 6.30
CA ASN A 24 -2.06 -5.09 6.56
C ASN A 24 -2.72 -5.11 7.94
N THR A 25 -2.03 -4.62 8.99
CA THR A 25 -2.60 -4.50 10.33
C THR A 25 -3.79 -3.52 10.36
N LEU A 26 -3.69 -2.38 9.68
CA LEU A 26 -4.78 -1.41 9.58
C LEU A 26 -6.01 -1.99 8.86
N ILE A 27 -5.79 -2.78 7.80
CA ILE A 27 -6.86 -3.48 7.08
C ILE A 27 -7.52 -4.53 7.98
N LYS A 28 -6.74 -5.39 8.64
CA LYS A 28 -7.24 -6.44 9.54
C LYS A 28 -8.07 -5.89 10.69
N ASN A 29 -7.68 -4.75 11.23
CA ASN A 29 -8.36 -4.09 12.33
C ASN A 29 -9.51 -3.16 11.87
N ASN A 30 -9.85 -3.15 10.57
CA ASN A 30 -10.89 -2.29 9.98
C ASN A 30 -10.68 -0.78 10.21
N TYR A 31 -9.43 -0.34 10.37
CA TYR A 31 -9.09 1.07 10.52
C TYR A 31 -8.96 1.80 9.17
N LEU A 32 -8.91 1.06 8.07
CA LEU A 32 -9.05 1.59 6.73
C LEU A 32 -10.47 1.35 6.22
N ALA A 33 -11.08 2.39 5.64
CA ALA A 33 -12.37 2.25 5.00
C ALA A 33 -12.29 1.23 3.85
N LYS A 34 -13.31 0.39 3.67
CA LYS A 34 -13.33 -0.70 2.68
C LYS A 34 -13.16 -0.21 1.24
N ASP A 35 -13.48 1.05 0.96
CA ASP A 35 -13.36 1.70 -0.34
C ASP A 35 -12.02 2.45 -0.51
N THR A 36 -11.11 2.35 0.46
CA THR A 36 -9.78 2.98 0.37
C THR A 36 -8.99 2.31 -0.75
N LYS A 37 -8.50 3.12 -1.69
CA LYS A 37 -7.62 2.65 -2.76
C LYS A 37 -6.17 2.96 -2.41
N ILE A 38 -5.29 1.98 -2.63
CA ILE A 38 -3.85 2.12 -2.44
C ILE A 38 -3.17 1.95 -3.79
N TYR A 39 -2.47 2.99 -4.25
CA TYR A 39 -1.68 2.95 -5.49
C TYR A 39 -0.19 2.91 -5.15
N LEU A 40 0.52 2.00 -5.80
CA LEU A 40 1.94 1.78 -5.61
C LEU A 40 2.69 2.25 -6.86
N ILE A 41 3.63 3.17 -6.70
CA ILE A 41 4.40 3.76 -7.80
C ILE A 41 5.88 3.47 -7.58
N ALA A 42 6.51 2.88 -8.60
CA ALA A 42 7.94 2.63 -8.64
C ALA A 42 8.46 2.76 -10.08
N ARG A 43 9.78 2.82 -10.20
CA ARG A 43 10.47 2.89 -11.51
C ARG A 43 10.51 1.55 -12.25
N LYS A 44 10.44 0.44 -11.50
CA LYS A 44 10.51 -0.90 -12.05
C LYS A 44 9.10 -1.35 -12.45
N ASP A 45 8.97 -1.85 -13.67
CA ASP A 45 7.74 -2.48 -14.11
C ASP A 45 7.48 -3.76 -13.30
N TYR A 46 6.28 -3.82 -12.74
CA TYR A 46 5.76 -4.98 -12.03
C TYR A 46 4.43 -5.36 -12.68
N SER A 47 4.39 -6.53 -13.28
CA SER A 47 3.16 -7.21 -13.67
C SER A 47 2.86 -8.30 -12.64
N LEU A 48 1.60 -8.44 -12.24
CA LEU A 48 1.13 -9.63 -11.57
C LEU A 48 1.12 -10.75 -12.62
N THR A 49 2.17 -11.56 -12.66
CA THR A 49 2.22 -12.82 -13.41
C THR A 49 1.31 -13.86 -12.81
#